data_AF-A0A1Q3FMV7-F1
#
_entry.id   AF-A0A1Q3FMV7-F1
#
_cell.length_a   1.000
_cell.length_b   1.000
_cell.length_c   1.000
_cell.angle_alpha   90.00
_cell.angle_beta   90.00
_cell.angle_gamma   90.00
#
_symmetry.space_group_name_H-M   'P 1'
#
loop_
_entity.id
_entity.type
_entity.pdbx_description
1 polymer ?
#
loop_
_entity_poly.entity_id
_entity_poly.type
_entity_poly.pdbx_seq_one_letter_code
_entity_poly.pdbx_strand_id
1 'polypeptide(L)'
;MKFPGKFLFCFMFSLLYVQFSAAADPEVKPKFITCDFDVDLHLDKNPNNIKYLPEECRNLNDADKALLMQEALNFKQFNTKLQSYEKGLGLDTDDSIYKDWDFRDELYANASLHLCGNGTVTLEEYVGCMMEKRDEMVEKIDERIAEQRAERQ
;
A
#
# COMPACT_ATOMS: atom_id res chain seq x y z
N MET A 1 2.14 -18.33 80.94
CA MET A 1 0.72 -18.08 81.28
C MET A 1 0.24 -16.83 80.58
N LYS A 2 -0.92 -16.93 79.91
CA LYS A 2 -1.94 -15.89 79.66
C LYS A 2 -1.57 -14.63 78.85
N PHE A 3 -2.05 -14.62 77.60
CA PHE A 3 -2.66 -13.44 76.96
C PHE A 3 -3.84 -12.92 77.79
N PRO A 4 -4.06 -11.60 77.86
CA PRO A 4 -5.12 -10.98 77.04
C PRO A 4 -4.76 -9.53 76.62
N GLY A 5 -5.37 -8.85 75.66
CA GLY A 5 -6.51 -9.13 74.80
C GLY A 5 -6.93 -7.84 74.07
N LYS A 6 -7.65 -8.03 72.95
CA LYS A 6 -8.65 -7.14 72.34
C LYS A 6 -8.19 -5.75 71.86
N PHE A 7 -8.26 -5.50 70.55
CA PHE A 7 -9.35 -4.67 70.00
C PHE A 7 -9.51 -4.90 68.48
N LEU A 8 -10.77 -5.05 68.12
CA LEU A 8 -11.36 -5.26 66.81
C LEU A 8 -11.44 -3.91 66.09
N PHE A 9 -10.99 -3.79 64.84
CA PHE A 9 -11.56 -2.82 63.90
C PHE A 9 -11.36 -3.32 62.45
N CYS A 10 -12.48 -3.70 61.82
CA CYS A 10 -12.64 -3.85 60.38
C CYS A 10 -12.42 -2.50 59.68
N PHE A 11 -11.77 -2.49 58.51
CA PHE A 11 -12.09 -1.67 57.32
C PHE A 11 -11.07 -2.10 56.23
N MET A 12 -11.41 -2.97 55.27
CA MET A 12 -11.94 -2.57 53.95
C MET A 12 -11.21 -1.34 53.39
N PHE A 13 -10.27 -1.53 52.46
CA PHE A 13 -10.30 -1.02 51.07
C PHE A 13 -8.90 -1.07 50.41
N SER A 14 -8.89 -1.51 49.15
CA SER A 14 -7.91 -1.18 48.10
C SER A 14 -6.50 -1.79 48.27
N LEU A 15 -6.17 -2.94 47.66
CA LEU A 15 -6.15 -3.14 46.20
C LEU A 15 -5.70 -1.87 45.46
N LEU A 16 -4.45 -1.45 45.71
CA LEU A 16 -3.66 -0.70 44.74
C LEU A 16 -2.58 -1.63 44.20
N TYR A 17 -3.04 -2.69 43.53
CA TYR A 17 -2.33 -3.20 42.36
C TYR A 17 -2.28 -2.01 41.40
N VAL A 18 -1.16 -1.30 41.37
CA VAL A 18 -0.81 -0.44 40.24
C VAL A 18 -0.56 -1.41 39.09
N GLN A 19 -1.63 -1.87 38.46
CA GLN A 19 -1.57 -2.43 37.14
C GLN A 19 -1.09 -1.29 36.27
N PHE A 20 0.20 -1.32 35.95
CA PHE A 20 0.73 -0.64 34.79
C PHE A 20 0.03 -1.29 33.59
N SER A 21 -1.20 -0.85 33.33
CA SER A 21 -1.83 -1.02 32.03
C SER A 21 -1.08 -0.09 31.10
N ALA A 22 0.11 -0.51 30.68
CA ALA A 22 0.50 -0.26 29.31
C ALA A 22 -0.60 -0.94 28.49
N ALA A 23 -1.66 -0.19 28.20
CA ALA A 23 -2.42 -0.44 27.00
C ALA A 23 -1.35 -0.35 25.91
N ALA A 24 -0.83 -1.52 25.51
CA ALA A 24 -0.27 -1.63 24.19
C ALA A 24 -1.39 -1.12 23.31
N ASP A 25 -1.22 0.08 22.78
CA ASP A 25 -2.03 0.55 21.67
C ASP A 25 -2.09 -0.65 20.72
N PRO A 26 -3.29 -1.12 20.34
CA PRO A 26 -3.36 -2.20 19.37
C PRO A 26 -2.55 -1.69 18.18
N GLU A 27 -1.41 -2.33 17.91
CA GLU A 27 -0.65 -2.08 16.69
C GLU A 27 -1.67 -2.28 15.57
N VAL A 28 -2.18 -1.15 15.06
CA VAL A 28 -3.03 -1.15 13.89
C VAL A 28 -2.06 -1.42 12.76
N LYS A 29 -1.71 -2.71 12.60
CA LYS A 29 -1.13 -3.18 11.35
C LYS A 29 -2.08 -2.67 10.29
N PRO A 30 -1.64 -1.83 9.33
CA PRO A 30 -2.53 -1.39 8.27
C PRO A 30 -3.09 -2.67 7.67
N LYS A 31 -4.40 -2.88 7.87
CA LYS A 31 -5.12 -3.97 7.24
C LYS A 31 -5.09 -3.56 5.78
N PHE A 32 -4.04 -3.99 5.07
CA PHE A 32 -3.77 -3.57 3.69
C PHE A 32 -5.10 -3.57 2.98
N ILE A 33 -5.52 -2.39 2.58
CA ILE A 33 -6.77 -2.23 1.87
C ILE A 33 -6.48 -2.91 0.53
N THR A 34 -6.92 -4.15 0.36
CA THR A 34 -6.81 -4.94 -0.88
C THR A 34 -7.73 -4.40 -1.97
N CYS A 35 -8.14 -3.13 -1.84
CA CYS A 35 -9.05 -2.48 -2.74
C CYS A 35 -8.32 -2.19 -4.04
N ASP A 36 -8.45 -3.11 -4.99
CA ASP A 36 -8.00 -2.91 -6.35
C ASP A 36 -9.03 -2.03 -7.07
N PHE A 37 -8.66 -0.77 -7.31
CA PHE A 37 -9.48 0.15 -8.09
C PHE A 37 -9.24 -0.11 -9.57
N ASP A 38 -10.21 -0.73 -10.23
CA ASP A 38 -10.21 -0.77 -11.69
C ASP A 38 -10.48 0.64 -12.24
N VAL A 39 -9.41 1.27 -12.74
CA VAL A 39 -9.42 2.59 -13.38
C VAL A 39 -10.21 2.62 -14.69
N ASP A 40 -10.52 1.47 -15.30
CA ASP A 40 -11.38 1.37 -16.48
C ASP A 40 -12.86 1.24 -16.11
N LEU A 41 -13.18 0.88 -14.86
CA LEU A 41 -14.52 1.07 -14.28
C LEU A 41 -14.72 2.54 -13.96
N HIS A 42 -14.99 3.34 -15.01
CA HIS A 42 -15.34 4.76 -14.99
C HIS A 42 -15.87 5.31 -13.63
N LEU A 43 -14.96 5.59 -12.70
CA LEU A 43 -15.25 6.42 -11.53
C LEU A 43 -15.45 7.88 -11.96
N ASP A 44 -15.03 8.20 -13.18
CA ASP A 44 -15.27 9.45 -13.92
C ASP A 44 -16.74 9.80 -14.14
N LYS A 45 -17.69 8.89 -13.93
CA LYS A 45 -19.11 9.14 -14.27
C LYS A 45 -20.08 9.14 -13.10
N ASN A 46 -19.72 8.63 -11.91
CA ASN A 46 -20.50 8.84 -10.69
C ASN A 46 -19.73 8.39 -9.44
N PRO A 47 -19.30 9.29 -8.54
CA PRO A 47 -18.66 8.91 -7.27
C PRO A 47 -19.57 8.08 -6.35
N ASN A 48 -20.89 8.04 -6.61
CA ASN A 48 -21.85 7.18 -5.92
C ASN A 48 -22.03 5.79 -6.55
N ASN A 49 -21.24 5.41 -7.55
CA ASN A 49 -21.33 4.10 -8.22
C ASN A 49 -20.64 2.99 -7.41
N ILE A 50 -20.93 2.94 -6.10
CA ILE A 50 -20.46 1.97 -5.09
C ILE A 50 -20.65 0.51 -5.55
N LYS A 51 -21.50 0.27 -6.55
CA LYS A 51 -21.79 -1.04 -7.13
C LYS A 51 -20.58 -1.71 -7.79
N TYR A 52 -19.63 -0.93 -8.32
CA TYR A 52 -18.45 -1.45 -9.02
C TYR A 52 -17.20 -1.52 -8.15
N LEU A 53 -17.28 -0.99 -6.93
CA LEU A 53 -16.20 -1.13 -5.96
C LEU A 53 -16.24 -2.56 -5.37
N PRO A 54 -15.09 -3.24 -5.31
CA PRO A 54 -14.93 -4.45 -4.50
C PRO A 54 -15.48 -4.24 -3.08
N GLU A 55 -15.98 -5.29 -2.46
CA GLU A 55 -16.70 -5.19 -1.18
C GLU A 55 -15.85 -4.52 -0.09
N GLU A 56 -14.56 -4.82 -0.09
CA GLU A 56 -13.52 -4.24 0.77
C GLU A 56 -13.37 -2.72 0.65
N CYS A 57 -13.77 -2.14 -0.47
CA CYS A 57 -13.64 -0.71 -0.77
C CYS A 57 -14.88 0.12 -0.39
N ARG A 58 -16.03 -0.53 -0.20
CA ARG A 58 -17.32 0.17 -0.06
C ARG A 58 -17.40 1.03 1.20
N ASN A 59 -16.74 0.57 2.27
CA ASN A 59 -16.76 1.20 3.59
C ASN A 59 -15.68 2.26 3.80
N LEU A 60 -14.84 2.51 2.79
CA LEU A 60 -13.84 3.58 2.85
C LEU A 60 -14.52 4.95 2.81
N ASN A 61 -13.92 5.93 3.51
CA ASN A 61 -14.36 7.31 3.39
C ASN A 61 -13.98 7.88 2.00
N ASP A 62 -14.57 9.01 1.62
CA ASP A 62 -14.37 9.57 0.27
C ASP A 62 -12.92 10.04 0.03
N ALA A 63 -12.20 10.45 1.08
CA ALA A 63 -10.79 10.84 0.97
C ALA A 63 -9.88 9.62 0.68
N ASP A 64 -10.07 8.52 1.40
CA ASP A 64 -9.32 7.27 1.19
C ASP A 64 -9.58 6.70 -0.20
N LYS A 65 -10.84 6.75 -0.68
CA LYS A 65 -11.20 6.35 -2.05
C LYS A 65 -10.49 7.21 -3.09
N ALA A 66 -10.43 8.52 -2.88
CA ALA A 66 -9.75 9.43 -3.78
C ALA A 66 -8.23 9.16 -3.84
N LEU A 67 -7.60 8.88 -2.70
CA LEU A 67 -6.19 8.51 -2.62
C LEU A 67 -5.90 7.21 -3.38
N LEU A 68 -6.68 6.16 -3.14
CA LEU A 68 -6.49 4.88 -3.83
C LEU A 68 -6.78 4.96 -5.34
N MET A 69 -7.70 5.84 -5.77
CA MET A 69 -7.90 6.14 -7.19
C MET A 69 -6.67 6.79 -7.82
N GLN A 70 -6.02 7.74 -7.12
CA GLN A 70 -4.78 8.34 -7.60
C GLN A 70 -3.66 7.31 -7.73
N GLU A 71 -3.54 6.40 -6.75
CA GLU A 71 -2.61 5.28 -6.80
C GLU A 71 -2.85 4.39 -8.03
N ALA A 72 -4.11 4.02 -8.30
CA ALA A 72 -4.48 3.18 -9.43
C ALA A 72 -4.22 3.85 -10.79
N LEU A 73 -4.46 5.17 -10.89
CA LEU A 73 -4.13 5.96 -12.08
C LEU A 73 -2.60 5.99 -12.31
N ASN A 74 -1.83 6.17 -11.23
CA ASN A 74 -0.37 6.11 -11.29
C ASN A 74 0.12 4.71 -11.71
N PHE A 75 -0.49 3.63 -11.18
CA PHE A 75 -0.19 2.26 -11.63
C PHE A 75 -0.41 2.08 -13.13
N LYS A 76 -1.55 2.56 -13.64
CA LYS A 76 -1.91 2.48 -15.06
C LYS A 76 -0.89 3.21 -15.93
N GLN A 77 -0.46 4.39 -15.51
CA GLN A 77 0.58 5.14 -16.21
C GLN A 77 1.88 4.34 -16.30
N PHE A 78 2.36 3.81 -15.17
CA PHE A 78 3.54 2.95 -15.12
C PHE A 78 3.39 1.73 -16.04
N ASN A 79 2.30 0.98 -15.95
CA ASN A 79 2.10 -0.23 -16.74
C ASN A 79 1.98 0.08 -18.25
N THR A 80 1.32 1.19 -18.61
CA THR A 80 1.24 1.66 -20.00
C THR A 80 2.64 1.99 -20.55
N LYS A 81 3.48 2.63 -19.73
CA LYS A 81 4.86 2.97 -20.11
C LYS A 81 5.70 1.71 -20.33
N LEU A 82 5.65 0.76 -19.41
CA LEU A 82 6.36 -0.51 -19.49
C LEU A 82 5.94 -1.31 -20.74
N GLN A 83 4.63 -1.43 -20.98
CA GLN A 83 4.11 -2.08 -22.19
C GLN A 83 4.55 -1.36 -23.47
N SER A 84 4.59 -0.03 -23.45
CA SER A 84 5.05 0.76 -24.62
C SER A 84 6.54 0.52 -24.91
N TYR A 85 7.35 0.41 -23.86
CA TYR A 85 8.75 0.02 -23.97
C TYR A 85 8.90 -1.37 -24.59
N GLU A 86 8.23 -2.39 -24.03
CA GLU A 86 8.34 -3.77 -24.48
C GLU A 86 7.89 -3.94 -25.94
N LYS A 87 6.78 -3.31 -26.30
CA LYS A 87 6.30 -3.24 -27.69
C LYS A 87 7.32 -2.56 -28.61
N GLY A 88 8.02 -1.54 -28.11
CA GLY A 88 9.08 -0.83 -28.83
C GLY A 88 10.31 -1.69 -29.16
N LEU A 89 10.45 -2.86 -28.55
CA LEU A 89 11.50 -3.84 -28.88
C LEU A 89 11.21 -4.59 -30.18
N GLY A 90 9.95 -4.61 -30.64
CA GLY A 90 9.56 -5.29 -31.87
C GLY A 90 9.70 -6.82 -31.81
N LEU A 91 9.64 -7.38 -30.60
CA LEU A 91 9.79 -8.82 -30.33
C LEU A 91 8.43 -9.55 -30.20
N ASP A 92 7.32 -8.83 -30.31
CA ASP A 92 5.98 -9.42 -30.39
C ASP A 92 5.87 -10.34 -31.61
N THR A 93 5.14 -11.44 -31.46
CA THR A 93 4.79 -12.38 -32.53
C THR A 93 3.27 -12.48 -32.68
N ASP A 94 2.80 -13.11 -33.75
CA ASP A 94 1.36 -13.35 -33.95
C ASP A 94 0.73 -14.15 -32.81
N ASP A 95 1.53 -15.02 -32.16
CA ASP A 95 1.07 -15.93 -31.11
C ASP A 95 1.39 -15.45 -29.68
N SER A 96 2.22 -14.41 -29.52
CA SER A 96 2.67 -13.98 -28.19
C SER A 96 3.08 -12.52 -28.09
N ILE A 97 2.73 -11.89 -26.97
CA ILE A 97 3.21 -10.56 -26.58
C ILE A 97 4.51 -10.75 -25.81
N TYR A 98 5.59 -10.13 -26.28
CA TYR A 98 6.87 -10.17 -25.60
C TYR A 98 6.81 -9.39 -24.28
N LYS A 99 7.49 -9.92 -23.26
CA LYS A 99 7.71 -9.25 -21.99
C LYS A 99 9.17 -9.35 -21.64
N ASP A 100 9.78 -8.22 -21.30
CA ASP A 100 11.16 -8.18 -20.84
C ASP A 100 11.20 -8.54 -19.36
N TRP A 101 11.18 -9.85 -19.06
CA TRP A 101 11.12 -10.33 -17.69
C TRP A 101 12.35 -9.95 -16.88
N ASP A 102 13.54 -9.94 -17.49
CA ASP A 102 14.78 -9.54 -16.83
C ASP A 102 14.72 -8.06 -16.42
N PHE A 103 14.28 -7.18 -17.32
CA PHE A 103 14.12 -5.76 -17.00
C PHE A 103 12.98 -5.50 -16.00
N ARG A 104 11.87 -6.26 -16.08
CA ARG A 104 10.80 -6.19 -15.07
C ARG A 104 11.32 -6.55 -13.68
N ASP A 105 12.08 -7.62 -13.57
CA ASP A 105 12.64 -8.06 -12.30
C ASP A 105 13.62 -7.02 -11.74
N GLU A 106 14.45 -6.42 -12.60
CA GLU A 106 15.32 -5.29 -12.22
C GLU A 106 14.51 -4.10 -11.67
N LEU A 107 13.46 -3.68 -12.40
CA LEU A 107 12.60 -2.57 -12.00
C LEU A 107 11.98 -2.79 -10.61
N TYR A 108 11.38 -3.96 -10.39
CA TYR A 108 10.71 -4.26 -9.12
C TYR A 108 11.70 -4.50 -7.97
N ALA A 109 12.85 -5.11 -8.24
CA ALA A 109 13.90 -5.31 -7.23
C ALA A 109 14.47 -3.97 -6.74
N ASN A 110 14.71 -3.03 -7.65
CA ASN A 110 15.28 -1.72 -7.32
C ASN A 110 14.28 -0.78 -6.65
N ALA A 111 13.00 -0.85 -7.02
CA ALA A 111 11.96 0.03 -6.48
C ALA A 111 11.72 -0.13 -4.97
N SER A 112 12.08 -1.27 -4.39
CA SER A 112 11.93 -1.54 -2.94
C SER A 112 10.52 -1.27 -2.40
N LEU A 113 9.47 -1.54 -3.19
CA LEU A 113 8.06 -1.25 -2.86
C LEU A 113 7.60 -1.80 -1.50
N HIS A 114 8.20 -2.92 -1.06
CA HIS A 114 7.93 -3.52 0.23
C HIS A 114 8.22 -2.59 1.42
N LEU A 115 9.08 -1.58 1.26
CA LEU A 115 9.42 -0.60 2.30
C LEU A 115 8.31 0.43 2.54
N CYS A 116 7.39 0.62 1.58
CA CYS A 116 6.29 1.56 1.73
C CYS A 116 5.29 1.14 2.83
N GLY A 117 5.16 -0.16 3.10
CA GLY A 117 4.17 -0.72 4.03
C GLY A 117 4.69 -1.06 5.43
N ASN A 118 5.62 -0.28 5.98
CA ASN A 118 6.09 -0.53 7.36
C ASN A 118 4.95 -0.31 8.38
N GLY A 119 4.93 -1.07 9.49
CA GLY A 119 3.73 -1.30 10.31
C GLY A 119 3.08 -0.09 10.99
N THR A 120 3.60 1.12 10.80
CA THR A 120 3.14 2.35 11.44
C THR A 120 2.73 3.46 10.45
N VAL A 121 2.76 3.23 9.13
CA VAL A 121 2.39 4.28 8.15
C VAL A 121 0.88 4.46 8.00
N THR A 122 0.45 5.71 7.80
CA THR A 122 -0.90 6.06 7.36
C THR A 122 -1.15 5.62 5.91
N LEU A 123 -2.42 5.58 5.48
CA LEU A 123 -2.77 5.28 4.09
C LEU A 123 -2.18 6.31 3.11
N GLU A 124 -2.21 7.59 3.48
CA GLU A 124 -1.64 8.67 2.68
C GLU A 124 -0.13 8.51 2.49
N GLU A 125 0.61 8.22 3.56
CA GLU A 125 2.06 7.97 3.50
C GLU A 125 2.38 6.72 2.67
N TYR A 126 1.59 5.65 2.84
CA TYR A 126 1.75 4.43 2.06
C TYR A 126 1.52 4.68 0.56
N VAL A 127 0.39 5.31 0.20
CA VAL A 127 0.03 5.61 -1.19
C VAL A 127 1.05 6.57 -1.81
N GLY A 128 1.45 7.61 -1.08
CA GLY A 128 2.47 8.56 -1.53
C GLY A 128 3.79 7.88 -1.85
N CYS A 129 4.27 6.99 -0.96
CA CYS A 129 5.47 6.19 -1.21
C CYS A 129 5.33 5.29 -2.44
N MET A 130 4.20 4.59 -2.60
CA MET A 130 3.96 3.71 -3.75
C MET A 130 3.97 4.48 -5.07
N MET A 131 3.37 5.67 -5.10
CA MET A 131 3.36 6.54 -6.27
C MET A 131 4.76 7.07 -6.60
N GLU A 132 5.50 7.56 -5.60
CA GLU A 132 6.88 8.03 -5.77
C GLU A 132 7.77 6.93 -6.34
N LYS A 133 7.69 5.70 -5.79
CA LYS A 133 8.48 4.57 -6.29
C LYS A 133 8.11 4.16 -7.71
N ARG A 134 6.84 4.27 -8.10
CA ARG A 134 6.44 4.02 -9.49
C ARG A 134 6.88 5.11 -10.44
N ASP A 135 6.91 6.36 -10.00
CA ASP A 135 7.45 7.46 -10.80
C ASP A 135 8.96 7.24 -11.04
N GLU A 136 9.72 6.83 -10.03
CA GLU A 136 11.12 6.40 -10.19
C GLU A 136 11.27 5.24 -11.20
N MET A 137 10.36 4.25 -11.17
CA MET A 137 10.36 3.15 -12.15
C MET A 137 10.04 3.64 -13.57
N VAL A 138 9.16 4.62 -13.74
CA VAL A 138 8.86 5.24 -15.03
C VAL A 138 10.10 5.95 -15.59
N GLU A 139 10.84 6.67 -14.76
CA GLU A 139 12.11 7.29 -15.14
C GLU A 139 13.13 6.25 -15.61
N LYS A 140 13.25 5.12 -14.90
CA LYS A 140 14.12 4.00 -15.30
C LYS A 140 13.73 3.40 -16.65
N ILE A 141 12.44 3.32 -16.96
CA ILE A 141 11.97 2.91 -18.28
C ILE A 141 12.40 3.93 -19.35
N ASP A 142 12.31 5.23 -19.06
CA ASP A 142 12.74 6.28 -19.98
C ASP A 142 14.25 6.26 -20.25
N GLU A 143 15.07 6.06 -19.21
CA GLU A 143 16.51 5.84 -19.34
C GLU A 143 16.80 4.64 -20.26
N ARG A 144 16.15 3.51 -20.01
CA ARG A 144 16.33 2.29 -20.82
C ARG A 144 15.93 2.51 -22.29
N ILE A 145 14.84 3.23 -22.55
CA ILE A 145 14.43 3.60 -23.91
C ILE A 145 15.50 4.48 -24.59
N ALA A 146 16.09 5.43 -23.86
CA ALA A 146 17.11 6.33 -24.40
C ALA A 146 18.40 5.56 -24.74
N GLU A 147 18.87 4.67 -23.86
CA GLU A 147 20.03 3.80 -24.07
C GLU A 147 19.86 2.97 -25.35
N GLN A 148 18.73 2.28 -25.50
CA GLN A 148 18.45 1.46 -26.68
C GLN A 148 18.43 2.26 -27.99
N ARG A 149 18.02 3.54 -27.94
CA ARG A 149 18.05 4.42 -29.11
C ARG A 149 19.48 4.84 -29.45
N ALA A 150 20.33 5.06 -28.46
CA ALA A 150 21.73 5.40 -28.65
C ALA A 150 22.53 4.24 -29.24
N GLU A 151 22.25 3.00 -28.80
CA GLU A 151 22.92 1.79 -29.32
C GLU A 151 22.57 1.46 -30.78
N ARG A 152 21.45 1.98 -31.28
CA ARG A 152 20.98 1.78 -32.67
C ARG A 152 21.51 2.83 -33.65
N GLN A 153 22.28 3.83 -33.19
CA GLN A 153 22.90 4.88 -34.01
C GLN A 153 24.36 4.54 -34.31
#